data_AF-A0A1S0WJQ1-F1
#
_entry.id   AF-A0A1S0WJQ1-F1
#
_cell.length_a   1.000
_cell.length_b   1.000
_cell.length_c   1.000
_cell.angle_alpha   90.00
_cell.angle_beta   90.00
_cell.angle_gamma   90.00
#
_symmetry.space_group_name_H-M   'P 1'
#
loop_
_entity.id
_entity.type
_entity.pdbx_description
1 polymer ?
#
loop_
_entity_poly.entity_id
_entity_poly.type
_entity_poly.pdbx_seq_one_letter_code
_entity_poly.pdbx_strand_id
1 'polypeptide(L)'
;MKYSNMLVLLFFTKLSFATDFKLLPSDQVEDVKYFLLQVKNGNIVKNIDVGLEGNSNNVTIKQYYTFSCQWGDVSGVRLSMDSSSIDGPLLFDNIYALDSKLDIIFAKSYSRMSQEWVDPINLNRAICDRSGGGLKSDPITKKDYIVDFESIQQGPFILKGISDVAIKYVRDNSLNLVREDTSGEVIVDRVKNYDNMAPSVRTVFFIKLNSKMNIISLITWGNSADEGNYYKIYGYIYDKNGNIQKNEILNEDPNLSGYNTKKNPFKYKNANAIKEYLLKRYDS
;
A
#
# COMPACT_ATOMS: atom_id res chain seq x y z
N MET A 1 20.98 18.64 -69.63
CA MET A 1 19.91 17.80 -69.05
C MET A 1 20.43 17.17 -67.76
N LYS A 2 19.97 17.64 -66.60
CA LYS A 2 20.30 17.04 -65.29
C LYS A 2 19.04 16.37 -64.77
N TYR A 3 19.09 15.04 -64.65
CA TYR A 3 18.06 14.24 -63.97
C TYR A 3 18.20 14.45 -62.46
N SER A 4 17.14 14.95 -61.83
CA SER A 4 17.02 14.98 -60.36
C SER A 4 16.14 13.81 -59.95
N ASN A 5 16.77 12.75 -59.43
CA ASN A 5 16.07 11.63 -58.79
C ASN A 5 15.47 12.11 -57.48
N MET A 6 14.14 12.14 -57.42
CA MET A 6 13.39 12.40 -56.19
C MET A 6 13.32 11.09 -55.38
N LEU A 7 14.10 11.02 -54.30
CA LEU A 7 14.08 9.91 -53.36
C LEU A 7 12.82 10.05 -52.48
N VAL A 8 11.85 9.15 -52.64
CA VAL A 8 10.68 9.06 -51.75
C VAL A 8 11.07 8.24 -50.52
N LEU A 9 11.25 8.90 -49.37
CA LEU A 9 11.37 8.24 -48.07
C LEU A 9 9.98 7.79 -47.61
N LEU A 10 9.71 6.49 -47.71
CA LEU A 10 8.57 5.85 -47.05
C LEU A 10 8.88 5.70 -45.55
N PHE A 11 8.30 6.57 -44.73
CA PHE A 11 8.24 6.36 -43.29
C PHE A 11 7.24 5.24 -42.99
N PHE A 12 7.73 4.04 -42.72
CA PHE A 12 6.93 3.00 -42.08
C PHE A 12 6.77 3.36 -40.60
N THR A 13 5.70 4.09 -40.27
CA THR A 13 5.26 4.23 -38.88
C THR A 13 4.77 2.86 -38.41
N LYS A 14 5.56 2.17 -37.58
CA LYS A 14 5.04 1.06 -36.79
C LYS A 14 3.93 1.64 -35.91
N LEU A 15 2.67 1.29 -36.21
CA LEU A 15 1.56 1.53 -35.31
C LEU A 15 1.86 0.76 -34.01
N SER A 16 2.38 1.45 -33.02
CA SER A 16 2.49 0.90 -31.67
C SER A 16 1.06 0.83 -31.14
N PHE A 17 0.45 -0.35 -31.20
CA PHE A 17 -0.85 -0.56 -30.59
C PHE A 17 -0.67 -0.43 -29.07
N ALA A 18 -1.38 0.52 -28.46
CA ALA A 18 -1.43 0.63 -27.01
C ALA A 18 -2.24 -0.55 -26.45
N THR A 19 -1.80 -1.12 -25.33
CA THR A 19 -2.56 -2.15 -24.62
C THR A 19 -3.86 -1.55 -24.08
N ASP A 20 -4.99 -2.16 -24.42
CA ASP A 20 -6.32 -1.74 -23.99
C ASP A 20 -6.83 -2.62 -22.85
N PHE A 21 -7.46 -2.02 -21.84
CA PHE A 21 -8.04 -2.71 -20.68
C PHE A 21 -9.52 -2.39 -20.57
N LYS A 22 -10.35 -3.42 -20.44
CA LYS A 22 -11.80 -3.29 -20.30
C LYS A 22 -12.32 -4.19 -19.20
N LEU A 23 -13.14 -3.62 -18.31
CA LEU A 23 -13.91 -4.39 -17.34
C LEU A 23 -15.27 -4.76 -17.91
N LEU A 24 -15.65 -6.03 -17.74
CA LEU A 24 -16.95 -6.57 -18.09
C LEU A 24 -17.54 -7.27 -16.85
N PRO A 25 -18.85 -7.14 -16.56
CA PRO A 25 -19.49 -7.98 -15.56
C PRO A 25 -19.28 -9.46 -15.90
N SER A 26 -19.09 -10.30 -14.88
CA SER A 26 -18.96 -11.74 -15.03
C SER A 26 -20.01 -12.47 -14.18
N ASP A 27 -19.80 -13.75 -13.96
CA ASP A 27 -20.56 -14.63 -13.10
C ASP A 27 -20.34 -14.37 -11.60
N GLN A 28 -21.11 -15.09 -10.80
CA GLN A 28 -20.95 -15.17 -9.35
C GLN A 28 -20.67 -16.63 -9.01
N VAL A 29 -19.67 -16.87 -8.17
CA VAL A 29 -19.36 -18.20 -7.64
C VAL A 29 -19.44 -18.11 -6.13
N GLU A 30 -20.35 -18.89 -5.54
CA GLU A 30 -20.71 -18.78 -4.12
C GLU A 30 -21.12 -17.34 -3.77
N ASP A 31 -20.47 -16.74 -2.78
CA ASP A 31 -20.74 -15.37 -2.33
C ASP A 31 -19.86 -14.32 -3.04
N VAL A 32 -18.94 -14.75 -3.92
CA VAL A 32 -18.01 -13.85 -4.62
C VAL A 32 -18.53 -13.50 -6.00
N LYS A 33 -18.75 -12.20 -6.22
CA LYS A 33 -19.06 -11.64 -7.54
C LYS A 33 -17.77 -11.42 -8.31
N TYR A 34 -17.78 -11.75 -9.59
CA TYR A 34 -16.62 -11.58 -10.46
C TYR A 34 -16.88 -10.54 -11.56
N PHE A 35 -15.81 -9.89 -11.95
CA PHE A 35 -15.69 -9.15 -13.20
C PHE A 35 -14.60 -9.80 -14.06
N LEU A 36 -14.67 -9.57 -15.36
CA LEU A 36 -13.66 -9.98 -16.31
C LEU A 36 -12.86 -8.77 -16.74
N LEU A 37 -11.57 -8.76 -16.41
CA LEU A 37 -10.61 -7.82 -16.97
C LEU A 37 -10.13 -8.38 -18.32
N GLN A 38 -10.66 -7.83 -19.40
CA GLN A 38 -10.20 -8.11 -20.75
C GLN A 38 -9.04 -7.17 -21.11
N VAL A 39 -7.90 -7.75 -21.45
CA VAL A 39 -6.70 -7.05 -21.90
C VAL A 39 -6.46 -7.37 -23.37
N LYS A 40 -6.25 -6.35 -24.20
CA LYS A 40 -5.97 -6.51 -25.63
C LYS A 40 -4.67 -5.84 -26.00
N ASN A 41 -3.82 -6.54 -26.74
CA ASN A 41 -2.64 -5.98 -27.38
C ASN A 41 -2.53 -6.52 -28.81
N GLY A 42 -2.80 -5.67 -29.80
CA GLY A 42 -2.94 -6.10 -31.20
C GLY A 42 -4.03 -7.17 -31.36
N ASN A 43 -3.65 -8.34 -31.85
CA ASN A 43 -4.57 -9.48 -32.06
C ASN A 43 -4.65 -10.43 -30.86
N ILE A 44 -3.90 -10.18 -29.80
CA ILE A 44 -3.87 -11.03 -28.60
C ILE A 44 -4.89 -10.48 -27.60
N VAL A 45 -5.71 -11.38 -27.05
CA VAL A 45 -6.67 -11.07 -26.00
C VAL A 45 -6.40 -11.98 -24.81
N LYS A 46 -6.30 -11.40 -23.62
CA LYS A 46 -6.22 -12.11 -22.35
C LYS A 46 -7.43 -11.72 -21.51
N ASN A 47 -8.08 -12.69 -20.91
CA ASN A 47 -9.13 -12.45 -19.92
C ASN A 47 -8.58 -12.87 -18.54
N ILE A 48 -8.85 -12.05 -17.53
CA ILE A 48 -8.45 -12.28 -16.14
C ILE A 48 -9.71 -12.15 -15.29
N ASP A 49 -10.01 -13.16 -14.48
CA ASP A 49 -11.09 -13.04 -13.49
C ASP A 49 -10.66 -12.08 -12.37
N VAL A 50 -11.58 -11.21 -11.97
CA VAL A 50 -11.41 -10.24 -10.90
C VAL A 50 -12.52 -10.46 -9.89
N GLY A 51 -12.23 -11.23 -8.84
CA GLY A 51 -13.13 -11.40 -7.71
C GLY A 51 -13.26 -10.10 -6.91
N LEU A 52 -14.48 -9.72 -6.55
CA LEU A 52 -14.71 -8.59 -5.66
C LEU A 52 -14.32 -8.97 -4.22
N GLU A 53 -13.63 -8.05 -3.54
CA GLU A 53 -13.14 -8.28 -2.18
C GLU A 53 -14.12 -7.70 -1.12
N GLY A 54 -14.23 -8.39 0.01
CA GLY A 54 -15.15 -8.01 1.10
C GLY A 54 -16.61 -7.99 0.66
N ASN A 55 -17.31 -6.89 0.96
CA ASN A 55 -18.70 -6.68 0.54
C ASN A 55 -18.79 -5.75 -0.68
N SER A 56 -17.70 -5.61 -1.45
CA SER A 56 -17.70 -4.75 -2.62
C SER A 56 -18.73 -5.22 -3.64
N ASN A 57 -19.38 -4.27 -4.30
CA ASN A 57 -20.36 -4.55 -5.36
C ASN A 57 -19.98 -3.97 -6.72
N ASN A 58 -18.84 -3.29 -6.78
CA ASN A 58 -18.34 -2.65 -7.98
C ASN A 58 -16.81 -2.75 -8.05
N VAL A 59 -16.30 -2.55 -9.26
CA VAL A 59 -14.88 -2.40 -9.55
C VAL A 59 -14.74 -1.40 -10.70
N THR A 60 -13.75 -0.52 -10.61
CA THR A 60 -13.51 0.51 -11.63
C THR A 60 -12.03 0.60 -11.97
N ILE A 61 -11.72 0.84 -13.25
CA ILE A 61 -10.35 1.21 -13.64
C ILE A 61 -10.09 2.63 -13.16
N LYS A 62 -9.03 2.84 -12.37
CA LYS A 62 -8.63 4.15 -11.86
C LYS A 62 -7.40 4.71 -12.54
N GLN A 63 -6.51 3.86 -13.02
CA GLN A 63 -5.21 4.28 -13.53
C GLN A 63 -4.65 3.25 -14.50
N TYR A 64 -3.93 3.74 -15.50
CA TYR A 64 -3.13 2.95 -16.42
C TYR A 64 -1.66 3.24 -16.15
N TYR A 65 -0.81 2.24 -16.36
CA TYR A 65 0.62 2.35 -16.17
C TYR A 65 1.38 1.90 -17.40
N THR A 66 2.59 2.44 -17.56
CA THR A 66 3.57 1.97 -18.52
C THR A 66 4.92 1.91 -17.82
N PHE A 67 5.60 0.78 -17.93
CA PHE A 67 6.94 0.58 -17.37
C PHE A 67 7.87 0.12 -18.48
N SER A 68 9.08 0.67 -18.53
CA SER A 68 10.12 0.25 -19.45
C SER A 68 11.20 -0.49 -18.67
N CYS A 69 11.14 -1.83 -18.72
CA CYS A 69 12.08 -2.71 -18.07
C CYS A 69 13.22 -3.09 -19.03
N GLN A 70 14.37 -3.50 -18.50
CA GLN A 70 15.53 -3.90 -19.34
C GLN A 70 15.20 -5.03 -20.33
N TRP A 71 14.21 -5.86 -20.00
CA TRP A 71 13.79 -7.02 -20.80
C TRP A 71 12.53 -6.74 -21.65
N GLY A 72 11.94 -5.55 -21.58
CA GLY A 72 10.78 -5.17 -22.40
C GLY A 72 9.83 -4.18 -21.74
N ASP A 73 8.89 -3.69 -22.53
CA ASP A 73 7.83 -2.80 -22.06
C ASP A 73 6.68 -3.58 -21.42
N VAL A 74 6.06 -2.94 -20.43
CA VAL A 74 4.99 -3.47 -19.61
C VAL A 74 3.85 -2.47 -19.59
N SER A 75 2.63 -2.97 -19.78
CA SER A 75 1.40 -2.21 -19.56
C SER A 75 0.75 -2.66 -18.26
N GLY A 76 0.28 -1.72 -17.46
CA GLY A 76 -0.42 -2.03 -16.21
C GLY A 76 -1.73 -1.29 -16.06
N VAL A 77 -2.56 -1.77 -15.14
CA VAL A 77 -3.84 -1.16 -14.77
C VAL A 77 -4.05 -1.27 -13.27
N ARG A 78 -4.59 -0.22 -12.65
CA ARG A 78 -5.12 -0.24 -11.29
C ARG A 78 -6.64 -0.31 -11.35
N LEU A 79 -7.17 -1.34 -10.72
CA LEU A 79 -8.58 -1.47 -10.42
C LEU A 79 -8.81 -1.03 -8.98
N SER A 80 -9.93 -0.37 -8.71
CA SER A 80 -10.33 0.00 -7.36
C SER A 80 -11.75 -0.48 -7.08
N MET A 81 -11.93 -1.04 -5.88
CA MET A 81 -13.19 -1.54 -5.34
C MET A 81 -13.45 -0.85 -3.99
N ASP A 82 -14.71 -0.59 -3.68
CA ASP A 82 -15.12 -0.11 -2.37
C ASP A 82 -16.04 -1.10 -1.67
N SER A 83 -15.72 -1.37 -0.41
CA SER A 83 -16.50 -2.19 0.51
C SER A 83 -16.90 -1.36 1.73
N SER A 84 -18.18 -1.39 2.06
CA SER A 84 -18.67 -0.85 3.33
C SER A 84 -18.23 -1.73 4.50
N SER A 85 -17.72 -1.12 5.57
CA SER A 85 -17.42 -1.78 6.84
C SER A 85 -17.90 -0.95 8.04
N ILE A 86 -17.98 -1.56 9.22
CA ILE A 86 -18.36 -0.87 10.46
C ILE A 86 -17.36 0.23 10.86
N ASP A 87 -16.08 0.05 10.49
CA ASP A 87 -14.99 0.99 10.79
C ASP A 87 -14.81 2.06 9.71
N GLY A 88 -15.72 2.11 8.73
CA GLY A 88 -15.70 3.03 7.59
C GLY A 88 -15.48 2.33 6.25
N PRO A 89 -15.40 3.07 5.13
CA PRO A 89 -15.14 2.48 3.82
C PRO A 89 -13.75 1.83 3.77
N LEU A 90 -13.72 0.55 3.42
CA LEU A 90 -12.51 -0.19 3.08
C LEU A 90 -12.37 -0.19 1.56
N LEU A 91 -11.21 0.21 1.06
CA LEU A 91 -10.91 0.26 -0.35
C LEU A 91 -9.91 -0.85 -0.69
N PHE A 92 -10.10 -1.46 -1.84
CA PHE A 92 -9.16 -2.43 -2.41
C PHE A 92 -8.64 -1.89 -3.74
N ASP A 93 -7.33 -1.82 -3.89
CA ASP A 93 -6.67 -1.45 -5.13
C ASP A 93 -5.87 -2.64 -5.66
N ASN A 94 -6.24 -3.13 -6.83
CA ASN A 94 -5.62 -4.28 -7.47
C ASN A 94 -4.80 -3.77 -8.67
N ILE A 95 -3.49 -3.99 -8.64
CA ILE A 95 -2.60 -3.63 -9.74
C ILE A 95 -2.24 -4.89 -10.50
N TYR A 96 -2.50 -4.88 -11.81
CA TYR A 96 -2.07 -5.90 -12.74
C TYR A 96 -1.07 -5.30 -13.72
N ALA A 97 0.02 -6.00 -14.00
CA ALA A 97 0.95 -5.62 -15.06
C ALA A 97 1.24 -6.81 -15.97
N LEU A 98 1.23 -6.56 -17.27
CA LEU A 98 1.40 -7.55 -18.32
C LEU A 98 2.46 -7.08 -19.31
N ASP A 99 3.24 -8.03 -19.81
CA ASP A 99 4.20 -7.75 -20.89
C ASP A 99 3.52 -7.65 -22.27
N SER A 100 4.31 -7.39 -23.31
CA SER A 100 3.81 -7.29 -24.69
C SER A 100 3.08 -8.53 -25.22
N LYS A 101 3.28 -9.71 -24.62
CA LYS A 101 2.59 -10.97 -24.99
C LYS A 101 1.35 -11.24 -24.15
N LEU A 102 1.00 -10.31 -23.25
CA LEU A 102 -0.04 -10.45 -22.24
C LEU A 102 0.26 -11.55 -21.21
N ASP A 103 1.53 -11.85 -20.97
CA ASP A 103 1.94 -12.64 -19.81
C ASP A 103 1.89 -11.75 -18.56
N ILE A 104 1.25 -12.26 -17.49
CA ILE A 104 1.13 -11.54 -16.22
C ILE A 104 2.46 -11.62 -15.49
N ILE A 105 3.09 -10.47 -15.28
CA ILE A 105 4.40 -10.37 -14.62
C ILE A 105 4.29 -9.87 -13.17
N PHE A 106 3.16 -9.24 -12.84
CA PHE A 106 2.89 -8.64 -11.54
C PHE A 106 1.38 -8.60 -11.31
N ALA A 107 0.95 -9.04 -10.13
CA ALA A 107 -0.41 -8.82 -9.66
C ALA A 107 -0.37 -8.68 -8.14
N LYS A 108 -0.85 -7.55 -7.61
CA LYS A 108 -0.89 -7.30 -6.16
C LYS A 108 -2.15 -6.55 -5.76
N SER A 109 -2.75 -6.97 -4.65
CA SER A 109 -3.92 -6.34 -4.04
C SER A 109 -3.51 -5.58 -2.78
N TYR A 110 -4.04 -4.37 -2.63
CA TYR A 110 -3.82 -3.52 -1.47
C TYR A 110 -5.17 -3.18 -0.85
N SER A 111 -5.40 -3.61 0.39
CA SER A 111 -6.52 -3.06 1.18
C SER A 111 -6.05 -1.84 1.96
N ARG A 112 -6.90 -0.80 2.01
CA ARG A 112 -6.61 0.43 2.75
C ARG A 112 -7.87 1.09 3.25
N MET A 113 -7.76 1.77 4.38
CA MET A 113 -8.79 2.69 4.84
C MET A 113 -8.87 3.90 3.89
N SER A 114 -10.01 4.62 3.87
CA SER A 114 -10.37 5.75 2.97
C SER A 114 -9.40 6.95 2.97
N GLN A 115 -8.13 6.72 2.64
CA GLN A 115 -7.07 7.69 2.37
C GLN A 115 -6.97 7.90 0.85
N GLU A 116 -6.19 8.88 0.41
CA GLU A 116 -5.89 9.01 -1.00
C GLU A 116 -4.96 7.87 -1.44
N TRP A 117 -5.13 7.38 -2.67
CA TRP A 117 -4.20 6.39 -3.21
C TRP A 117 -2.86 7.03 -3.52
N VAL A 118 -1.78 6.35 -3.12
CA VAL A 118 -0.41 6.69 -3.48
C VAL A 118 0.22 5.42 -4.04
N ASP A 119 0.78 5.50 -5.25
CA ASP A 119 1.49 4.36 -5.83
C ASP A 119 2.68 3.96 -4.92
N PRO A 120 2.93 2.66 -4.71
CA PRO A 120 4.13 2.20 -3.99
C PRO A 120 5.40 2.74 -4.64
N ILE A 121 6.33 3.27 -3.84
CA ILE A 121 7.56 3.92 -4.35
C ILE A 121 8.42 2.93 -5.14
N ASN A 122 8.43 1.67 -4.71
CA ASN A 122 9.17 0.58 -5.35
C ASN A 122 8.41 -0.08 -6.52
N LEU A 123 7.22 0.41 -6.94
CA LEU A 123 6.37 -0.30 -7.90
C LEU A 123 7.10 -0.63 -9.22
N ASN A 124 7.83 0.33 -9.78
CA ASN A 124 8.61 0.11 -11.01
C ASN A 124 9.65 -0.99 -10.82
N ARG A 125 10.38 -0.98 -9.70
CA ARG A 125 11.35 -2.02 -9.37
C ARG A 125 10.65 -3.37 -9.20
N ALA A 126 9.55 -3.42 -8.46
CA ALA A 126 8.84 -4.66 -8.18
C ALA A 126 8.32 -5.33 -9.47
N ILE A 127 7.88 -4.52 -10.44
CA ILE A 127 7.44 -4.98 -11.75
C ILE A 127 8.62 -5.43 -12.62
N CYS A 128 9.68 -4.62 -12.72
CA CYS A 128 10.82 -4.94 -13.57
C CYS A 128 11.70 -6.07 -13.02
N ASP A 129 11.78 -6.24 -11.71
CA ASP A 129 12.44 -7.37 -11.06
C ASP A 129 11.53 -8.61 -10.97
N ARG A 130 10.25 -8.47 -11.39
CA ARG A 130 9.21 -9.51 -11.32
C ARG A 130 9.03 -10.09 -9.91
N SER A 131 9.13 -9.23 -8.89
CA SER A 131 9.16 -9.61 -7.49
C SER A 131 7.78 -9.62 -6.79
N GLY A 132 6.72 -9.15 -7.44
CA GLY A 132 5.36 -9.08 -6.88
C GLY A 132 4.47 -10.25 -7.31
N GLY A 133 4.74 -11.43 -6.72
CA GLY A 133 4.14 -12.74 -7.01
C GLY A 133 2.72 -12.70 -7.59
N GLY A 134 2.58 -13.29 -8.78
CA GLY A 134 1.45 -13.09 -9.67
C GLY A 134 0.18 -13.90 -9.39
N LEU A 135 -0.79 -13.65 -10.28
CA LEU A 135 -2.10 -14.27 -10.34
C LEU A 135 -2.03 -15.81 -10.37
N LYS A 136 -2.90 -16.46 -9.59
CA LYS A 136 -3.12 -17.92 -9.65
C LYS A 136 -4.56 -18.22 -10.01
N SER A 137 -4.83 -19.43 -10.48
CA SER A 137 -6.19 -19.91 -10.69
C SER A 137 -6.55 -20.93 -9.62
N ASP A 138 -7.73 -20.78 -9.04
CA ASP A 138 -8.27 -21.71 -8.06
C ASP A 138 -8.54 -23.08 -8.71
N PRO A 139 -8.08 -24.21 -8.13
CA PRO A 139 -8.21 -25.51 -8.77
C PRO A 139 -9.66 -26.02 -8.84
N ILE A 140 -10.58 -25.49 -8.03
CA ILE A 140 -11.98 -25.91 -7.95
C ILE A 140 -12.84 -25.01 -8.84
N THR A 141 -12.84 -23.71 -8.57
CA THR A 141 -13.69 -22.73 -9.28
C THR A 141 -13.13 -22.35 -10.64
N LYS A 142 -11.83 -22.61 -10.87
CA LYS A 142 -11.05 -22.17 -12.05
C LYS A 142 -10.93 -20.65 -12.19
N LYS A 143 -11.33 -19.89 -11.16
CA LYS A 143 -11.24 -18.44 -11.14
C LYS A 143 -9.85 -17.98 -10.76
N ASP A 144 -9.42 -16.90 -11.40
CA ASP A 144 -8.19 -16.23 -11.04
C ASP A 144 -8.30 -15.46 -9.72
N TYR A 145 -7.21 -15.42 -8.95
CA TYR A 145 -7.07 -14.66 -7.72
C TYR A 145 -5.62 -14.18 -7.51
N ILE A 146 -5.50 -13.01 -6.90
CA ILE A 146 -4.21 -12.43 -6.52
C ILE A 146 -3.73 -13.10 -5.23
N VAL A 147 -2.46 -13.52 -5.20
CA VAL A 147 -1.84 -14.12 -4.00
C VAL A 147 -1.09 -13.12 -3.14
N ASP A 148 -0.55 -12.07 -3.73
CA ASP A 148 0.17 -11.01 -3.04
C ASP A 148 -0.84 -9.97 -2.57
N PHE A 149 -1.14 -10.00 -1.27
CA PHE A 149 -2.10 -9.10 -0.64
C PHE A 149 -1.43 -8.34 0.50
N GLU A 150 -1.56 -7.02 0.47
CA GLU A 150 -1.06 -6.14 1.52
C GLU A 150 -2.22 -5.37 2.18
N SER A 151 -2.30 -5.43 3.51
CA SER A 151 -3.32 -4.70 4.27
C SER A 151 -2.73 -3.46 4.94
N ILE A 152 -2.94 -2.30 4.33
CA ILE A 152 -2.43 -1.01 4.80
C ILE A 152 -3.44 -0.41 5.80
N GLN A 153 -3.05 -0.33 7.06
CA GLN A 153 -3.88 0.31 8.09
C GLN A 153 -3.74 1.84 8.08
N GLN A 154 -2.52 2.35 7.87
CA GLN A 154 -2.22 3.79 7.82
C GLN A 154 -1.02 4.04 6.90
N GLY A 155 -1.10 5.13 6.12
CA GLY A 155 -0.05 5.55 5.20
C GLY A 155 -0.35 5.10 3.75
N PRO A 156 0.65 5.22 2.84
CA PRO A 156 2.02 5.64 3.11
C PRO A 156 2.16 7.12 3.50
N PHE A 157 3.16 7.42 4.32
CA PHE A 157 3.56 8.78 4.69
C PHE A 157 4.98 9.04 4.24
N ILE A 158 5.18 10.01 3.34
CA ILE A 158 6.51 10.47 2.94
C ILE A 158 7.25 11.05 4.15
N LEU A 159 8.50 10.65 4.35
CA LEU A 159 9.34 11.18 5.41
C LEU A 159 9.59 12.68 5.20
N LYS A 160 9.45 13.48 6.25
CA LYS A 160 9.66 14.93 6.13
C LYS A 160 11.13 15.23 5.80
N GLY A 161 11.33 15.90 4.66
CA GLY A 161 12.66 16.27 4.17
C GLY A 161 13.32 15.21 3.29
N ILE A 162 12.63 14.11 2.95
CA ILE A 162 13.13 13.03 2.09
C ILE A 162 11.99 12.58 1.17
N SER A 163 12.09 12.88 -0.13
CA SER A 163 10.97 12.70 -1.07
C SER A 163 10.65 11.24 -1.40
N ASP A 164 11.67 10.38 -1.42
CA ASP A 164 11.57 9.04 -2.02
C ASP A 164 11.62 7.92 -0.96
N VAL A 165 11.30 8.28 0.29
CA VAL A 165 11.20 7.33 1.40
C VAL A 165 9.88 7.56 2.11
N ALA A 166 9.09 6.50 2.22
CA ALA A 166 7.83 6.51 2.95
C ALA A 166 7.84 5.50 4.09
N ILE A 167 6.89 5.69 5.00
CA ILE A 167 6.49 4.67 5.96
C ILE A 167 5.02 4.31 5.82
N LYS A 168 4.69 3.05 6.03
CA LYS A 168 3.31 2.56 6.11
C LYS A 168 3.17 1.57 7.26
N TYR A 169 1.97 1.46 7.78
CA TYR A 169 1.61 0.47 8.78
C TYR A 169 0.81 -0.64 8.13
N VAL A 170 1.40 -1.82 8.06
CA VAL A 170 0.83 -3.00 7.40
C VAL A 170 0.35 -4.00 8.43
N ARG A 171 -0.85 -4.52 8.21
CA ARG A 171 -1.48 -5.57 9.00
C ARG A 171 -1.13 -6.95 8.43
N ASP A 172 -0.64 -7.80 9.31
CA ASP A 172 -0.43 -9.23 9.12
C ASP A 172 -0.77 -9.92 10.46
N ASN A 173 -0.07 -10.98 10.85
CA ASN A 173 -0.08 -11.56 12.20
C ASN A 173 0.28 -10.56 13.32
N SER A 174 0.84 -9.40 12.96
CA SER A 174 1.13 -8.28 13.86
C SER A 174 0.94 -6.95 13.10
N LEU A 175 1.24 -5.83 13.76
CA LEU A 175 1.31 -4.52 13.09
C LEU A 175 2.76 -4.19 12.75
N ASN A 176 3.08 -4.21 11.46
CA ASN A 176 4.41 -3.92 10.98
C ASN A 176 4.53 -2.44 10.61
N LEU A 177 5.55 -1.75 11.13
CA LEU A 177 6.02 -0.49 10.57
C LEU A 177 6.98 -0.83 9.42
N VAL A 178 6.57 -0.50 8.21
CA VAL A 178 7.34 -0.75 6.98
C VAL A 178 7.90 0.58 6.48
N ARG A 179 9.19 0.59 6.16
CA ARG A 179 9.85 1.64 5.38
C ARG A 179 9.88 1.18 3.93
N GLU A 180 9.53 2.06 3.01
CA GLU A 180 9.56 1.80 1.57
C GLU A 180 10.38 2.90 0.87
N ASP A 181 11.24 2.49 -0.06
CA ASP A 181 11.92 3.38 -1.00
C ASP A 181 12.06 2.70 -2.37
N THR A 182 12.77 3.31 -3.31
CA THR A 182 13.00 2.74 -4.65
C THR A 182 13.76 1.41 -4.65
N SER A 183 14.45 1.08 -3.55
CA SER A 183 15.16 -0.19 -3.39
C SER A 183 14.27 -1.32 -2.88
N GLY A 184 13.12 -1.00 -2.28
CA GLY A 184 12.16 -1.98 -1.80
C GLY A 184 11.64 -1.64 -0.40
N GLU A 185 11.16 -2.66 0.28
CA GLU A 185 10.56 -2.54 1.61
C GLU A 185 11.46 -3.16 2.70
N VAL A 186 11.46 -2.53 3.86
CA VAL A 186 12.13 -3.03 5.07
C VAL A 186 11.18 -2.88 6.26
N ILE A 187 11.00 -3.96 7.02
CA ILE A 187 10.26 -3.92 8.29
C ILE A 187 11.16 -3.28 9.35
N VAL A 188 10.76 -2.09 9.82
CA VAL A 188 11.46 -1.32 10.86
C VAL A 188 11.11 -1.84 12.24
N ASP A 189 9.84 -2.14 12.48
CA ASP A 189 9.37 -2.69 13.75
C ASP A 189 8.14 -3.59 13.57
N ARG A 190 7.95 -4.51 14.52
CA ARG A 190 6.78 -5.38 14.63
C ARG A 190 6.11 -5.19 15.98
N VAL A 191 4.98 -4.50 15.98
CA VAL A 191 4.18 -4.28 17.17
C VAL A 191 3.25 -5.48 17.36
N LYS A 192 3.54 -6.27 18.39
CA LYS A 192 2.84 -7.52 18.68
C LYS A 192 1.43 -7.28 19.23
N ASN A 193 0.63 -8.33 19.13
CA ASN A 193 -0.62 -8.42 19.90
C ASN A 193 -0.30 -8.36 21.40
N TYR A 194 -1.22 -7.79 22.16
CA TYR A 194 -1.12 -7.63 23.60
C TYR A 194 -2.45 -8.13 24.19
N ASP A 195 -2.41 -9.04 25.16
CA ASP A 195 -3.59 -9.69 25.76
C ASP A 195 -4.58 -10.25 24.71
N ASN A 196 -4.06 -10.90 23.67
CA ASN A 196 -4.81 -11.44 22.52
C ASN A 196 -5.56 -10.40 21.68
N MET A 197 -5.29 -9.11 21.89
CA MET A 197 -5.89 -8.02 21.14
C MET A 197 -4.95 -7.56 20.04
N ALA A 198 -5.49 -7.25 18.87
CA ALA A 198 -4.71 -6.74 17.76
C ALA A 198 -4.41 -5.23 17.97
N PRO A 199 -3.17 -4.77 17.72
CA PRO A 199 -2.84 -3.35 17.79
C PRO A 199 -3.56 -2.57 16.70
N SER A 200 -3.82 -1.28 16.89
CA SER A 200 -4.39 -0.40 15.88
C SER A 200 -3.77 0.99 15.98
N VAL A 201 -3.33 1.53 14.84
CA VAL A 201 -2.76 2.88 14.75
C VAL A 201 -3.87 3.91 14.86
N ARG A 202 -3.73 4.83 15.82
CA ARG A 202 -4.66 5.95 16.04
C ARG A 202 -4.17 7.26 15.43
N THR A 203 -2.87 7.52 15.51
CA THR A 203 -2.28 8.70 14.86
C THR A 203 -0.81 8.44 14.55
N VAL A 204 -0.34 9.01 13.45
CA VAL A 204 1.06 9.06 13.05
C VAL A 204 1.39 10.51 12.72
N PHE A 205 2.50 11.02 13.23
CA PHE A 205 2.99 12.34 12.86
C PHE A 205 4.50 12.45 12.99
N PHE A 206 5.05 13.46 12.35
CA PHE A 206 6.47 13.78 12.38
C PHE A 206 6.74 15.02 13.24
N ILE A 207 7.76 14.95 14.09
CA ILE A 207 8.22 16.04 14.96
C ILE A 207 9.75 16.07 15.03
N LYS A 208 10.33 17.24 15.17
CA LYS A 208 11.75 17.42 15.46
C LYS A 208 11.93 17.53 16.98
N LEU A 209 12.77 16.70 17.58
CA LEU A 209 13.13 16.74 19.01
C LEU A 209 14.65 16.71 19.11
N ASN A 210 15.26 17.65 19.83
CA ASN A 210 16.72 17.76 19.98
C ASN A 210 17.46 17.65 18.63
N SER A 211 16.99 18.42 17.66
CA SER A 211 17.49 18.44 16.28
C SER A 211 17.35 17.15 15.46
N LYS A 212 16.74 16.08 16.00
CA LYS A 212 16.50 14.82 15.29
C LYS A 212 15.05 14.72 14.84
N MET A 213 14.83 14.27 13.61
CA MET A 213 13.48 14.00 13.14
C MET A 213 12.97 12.68 13.72
N ASN A 214 11.74 12.71 14.22
CA ASN A 214 11.07 11.58 14.83
C ASN A 214 9.75 11.28 14.11
N ILE A 215 9.44 9.99 14.01
CA ILE A 215 8.12 9.45 13.71
C ILE A 215 7.50 9.08 15.05
N ILE A 216 6.30 9.61 15.31
CA ILE A 216 5.54 9.32 16.52
C ILE A 216 4.24 8.63 16.14
N SER A 217 4.00 7.48 16.76
CA SER A 217 2.84 6.64 16.48
C SER A 217 2.10 6.28 17.74
N LEU A 218 0.84 6.69 17.84
CA LEU A 218 -0.06 6.25 18.92
C LEU A 218 -0.71 4.94 18.49
N ILE A 219 -0.46 3.88 19.23
CA ILE A 219 -1.04 2.56 19.01
C ILE A 219 -1.93 2.21 20.19
N THR A 220 -3.07 1.58 19.90
CA THR A 220 -3.97 1.05 20.91
C THR A 220 -4.22 -0.43 20.69
N TRP A 221 -4.55 -1.13 21.76
CA TRP A 221 -5.10 -2.47 21.73
C TRP A 221 -6.52 -2.36 22.30
N GLY A 222 -7.50 -2.87 21.54
CA GLY A 222 -8.88 -2.94 22.01
C GLY A 222 -8.98 -3.78 23.28
N ASN A 223 -9.99 -3.56 24.11
CA ASN A 223 -10.04 -4.18 25.43
C ASN A 223 -11.19 -5.18 25.61
N SER A 224 -11.00 -6.10 26.56
CA SER A 224 -12.07 -6.77 27.30
C SER A 224 -12.83 -5.73 28.15
N ALA A 225 -14.10 -5.98 28.46
CA ALA A 225 -15.05 -4.99 28.96
C ALA A 225 -14.63 -4.20 30.23
N ASP A 226 -13.65 -4.69 31.01
CA ASP A 226 -13.40 -4.22 32.38
C ASP A 226 -12.18 -3.29 32.56
N GLU A 227 -11.15 -3.33 31.69
CA GLU A 227 -9.88 -2.58 31.91
C GLU A 227 -9.69 -1.35 30.98
N GLY A 228 -10.57 -1.14 29.99
CA GLY A 228 -10.45 -0.08 28.98
C GLY A 228 -9.21 -0.20 28.07
N ASN A 229 -9.22 0.42 26.88
CA ASN A 229 -8.15 0.22 25.89
C ASN A 229 -6.75 0.56 26.44
N TYR A 230 -5.77 -0.30 26.14
CA TYR A 230 -4.35 -0.02 26.37
C TYR A 230 -3.81 0.85 25.24
N TYR A 231 -2.99 1.84 25.58
CA TYR A 231 -2.33 2.74 24.64
C TYR A 231 -0.82 2.71 24.84
N LYS A 232 -0.07 2.82 23.75
CA LYS A 232 1.37 3.07 23.77
C LYS A 232 1.76 3.99 22.63
N ILE A 233 2.61 4.96 22.92
CA ILE A 233 3.23 5.83 21.94
C ILE A 233 4.60 5.27 21.63
N TYR A 234 4.85 5.03 20.34
CA TYR A 234 6.14 4.61 19.84
C TYR A 234 6.84 5.78 19.16
N GLY A 235 8.13 5.93 19.44
CA GLY A 235 9.03 6.87 18.80
C GLY A 235 10.07 6.15 17.95
N TYR A 236 10.33 6.71 16.77
CA TYR A 236 11.41 6.29 15.89
C TYR A 236 12.16 7.52 15.41
N ILE A 237 13.49 7.43 15.32
CA ILE A 237 14.35 8.49 14.77
C ILE A 237 14.72 8.09 13.35
N TYR A 238 14.79 9.07 12.44
CA TYR A 238 15.38 8.85 11.12
C TYR A 238 16.45 9.87 10.77
N ASP A 239 17.45 9.42 10.01
CA ASP A 239 18.51 10.27 9.47
C ASP A 239 18.12 10.85 8.09
N LYS A 240 18.99 11.68 7.52
CA LYS A 240 18.81 12.31 6.20
C LYS A 240 18.76 11.32 5.03
N ASN A 241 19.22 10.08 5.23
CA ASN A 241 19.16 9.01 4.24
C ASN A 241 17.88 8.16 4.39
N GLY A 242 17.05 8.49 5.39
CA GLY A 242 15.82 7.78 5.69
C GLY A 242 16.05 6.47 6.42
N ASN A 243 17.23 6.23 7.02
CA ASN A 243 17.43 5.08 7.89
C ASN A 243 16.65 5.30 9.18
N ILE A 244 15.80 4.35 9.55
CA ILE A 244 14.89 4.46 10.69
C ILE A 244 15.33 3.51 11.80
N GLN A 245 15.39 4.02 13.03
CA GLN A 245 15.67 3.23 14.23
C GLN A 245 14.72 3.60 15.36
N LYS A 246 14.54 2.71 16.33
CA LYS A 246 13.74 2.98 17.53
C LYS A 246 14.33 4.13 18.35
N ASN A 247 13.46 4.97 18.89
CA ASN A 247 13.84 5.95 19.90
C ASN A 247 13.63 5.33 21.29
N GLU A 248 14.64 4.64 21.81
CA GLU A 248 14.49 3.90 23.08
C GLU A 248 14.14 4.82 24.26
N ILE A 249 14.67 6.04 24.29
CA ILE A 249 14.34 7.03 25.33
C ILE A 249 12.82 7.30 25.38
N LEU A 250 12.18 7.44 24.21
CA LEU A 250 10.73 7.62 24.16
C LEU A 250 9.98 6.30 24.42
N ASN A 251 10.48 5.19 23.87
CA ASN A 251 9.79 3.89 23.96
C ASN A 251 9.81 3.29 25.37
N GLU A 252 10.74 3.73 26.23
CA GLU A 252 10.88 3.36 27.63
C GLU A 252 10.23 4.35 28.61
N ASP A 253 9.68 5.48 28.13
CA ASP A 253 9.01 6.45 29.00
C ASP A 253 7.71 5.87 29.58
N PRO A 254 7.61 5.69 30.91
CA PRO A 254 6.44 5.08 31.53
C PRO A 254 5.16 5.92 31.36
N ASN A 255 5.27 7.23 31.10
CA ASN A 255 4.11 8.08 30.86
C ASN A 255 3.54 7.91 29.45
N LEU A 256 4.30 7.34 28.51
CA LEU A 256 3.91 7.17 27.12
C LEU A 256 3.17 5.85 26.85
N SER A 257 2.83 5.10 27.90
CA SER A 257 1.99 3.92 27.79
C SER A 257 1.06 3.77 29.00
N GLY A 258 -0.08 3.10 28.82
CA GLY A 258 -0.99 2.81 29.92
C GLY A 258 -2.43 2.50 29.50
N TYR A 259 -3.17 1.93 30.42
CA TYR A 259 -4.60 1.69 30.27
C TYR A 259 -5.39 2.99 30.37
N ASN A 260 -6.45 3.09 29.56
CA ASN A 260 -7.41 4.17 29.68
C ASN A 260 -8.63 3.71 30.48
N THR A 261 -8.52 3.76 31.82
CA THR A 261 -9.62 3.44 32.73
C THR A 261 -10.35 4.70 33.20
N LYS A 262 -11.55 4.56 33.77
CA LYS A 262 -12.25 5.68 34.43
C LYS A 262 -11.47 6.24 35.63
N LYS A 263 -10.75 5.38 36.37
CA LYS A 263 -10.01 5.76 37.58
C LYS A 263 -8.64 6.37 37.26
N ASN A 264 -7.99 5.89 36.20
CA ASN A 264 -6.71 6.36 35.72
C ASN A 264 -6.76 6.50 34.20
N PRO A 265 -7.22 7.65 33.67
CA PRO A 265 -7.34 7.85 32.24
C PRO A 265 -5.98 8.10 31.60
N PHE A 266 -5.72 7.44 30.48
CA PHE A 266 -4.53 7.71 29.67
C PHE A 266 -4.62 9.12 29.08
N LYS A 267 -3.56 9.92 29.24
CA LYS A 267 -3.61 11.36 28.94
C LYS A 267 -3.44 11.67 27.45
N TYR A 268 -2.63 10.89 26.74
CA TYR A 268 -2.10 11.28 25.43
C TYR A 268 -2.82 10.61 24.25
N LYS A 269 -4.09 10.95 24.06
CA LYS A 269 -4.98 10.26 23.10
C LYS A 269 -4.99 10.84 21.68
N ASN A 270 -4.29 11.95 21.43
CA ASN A 270 -4.26 12.61 20.13
C ASN A 270 -2.90 13.27 19.89
N ALA A 271 -2.65 13.65 18.63
CA ALA A 271 -1.36 14.21 18.22
C ALA A 271 -0.96 15.47 19.02
N ASN A 272 -1.91 16.36 19.35
CA ASN A 272 -1.60 17.60 20.06
C ASN A 272 -1.11 17.35 21.48
N ALA A 273 -1.84 16.54 22.26
CA ALA A 273 -1.46 16.19 23.63
C ALA A 273 -0.10 15.46 23.68
N ILE A 274 0.19 14.61 22.70
CA ILE A 274 1.49 13.93 22.59
C ILE A 274 2.60 14.95 22.28
N LYS A 275 2.40 15.84 21.30
CA LYS A 275 3.38 16.87 20.92
C LYS A 275 3.75 17.77 22.10
N GLU A 276 2.76 18.25 22.84
CA GLU A 276 2.97 19.12 24.01
C GLU A 276 3.85 18.45 25.07
N TYR A 277 3.56 17.18 25.39
CA TYR A 277 4.38 16.41 26.32
C TYR A 277 5.80 16.22 25.81
N LEU A 278 5.95 15.80 24.55
CA LEU A 278 7.25 15.50 23.97
C LEU A 278 8.15 16.75 23.89
N LEU A 279 7.62 17.89 23.43
CA LEU A 279 8.38 19.14 23.37
C LEU A 279 8.82 19.59 24.76
N LYS A 280 7.91 19.56 25.75
CA LYS A 280 8.23 19.96 27.12
C LYS A 280 9.30 19.08 27.76
N ARG A 281 9.30 17.78 27.48
CA ARG A 281 10.16 16.80 28.16
C ARG A 281 11.49 16.54 27.44
N TYR A 282 11.49 16.64 26.10
CA TYR A 282 12.55 16.14 25.23
C TYR A 282 13.06 17.15 24.20
N ASP A 283 12.59 18.39 24.18
CA ASP A 283 13.05 19.44 23.25
C ASP A 283 13.45 20.71 24.02
N SER A 284 14.39 20.54 24.96
CA SER A 284 14.93 21.60 25.83
C SER A 284 16.29 22.09 25.34
#